data_AF-A0A956RXP7-F1
#
_entry.id   AF-A0A956RXP7-F1
#
_cell.length_a   1.000
_cell.length_b   1.000
_cell.length_c   1.000
_cell.angle_alpha   90.00
_cell.angle_beta   90.00
_cell.angle_gamma   90.00
#
_symmetry.space_group_name_H-M   'P 1'
#
loop_
_entity.id
_entity.type
_entity.pdbx_description
1 polymer ?
#
loop_
_entity_poly.entity_id
_entity_poly.type
_entity_poly.pdbx_seq_one_letter_code
_entity_poly.pdbx_strand_id
1 'polypeptide(L)'
;MVRTFLALATLLLSGSAVGLAWWLRDRPDLETARSILVNLGTEFFGIVVTVAVVDWLFERRRMHERARELAWSVLHDIERVVRVWQGGPPGMESDELLGLITSIETDDTPSESCQALLVHLGQRSRELSDKEPRTMAASPPLKGALQELGGLRSLRDGSSPTSVRMVSEILDTSAVQLGKVLGLSTQRFPAGLIRFRDPAPEAQERRYRELRNEVAR
;
A
#
# COMPACT_ATOMS: atom_id res chain seq x y z
N MET A 1 11.45 20.26 -8.70
CA MET A 1 12.34 21.44 -8.68
C MET A 1 11.74 22.64 -9.37
N VAL A 2 11.26 22.54 -10.62
CA VAL A 2 10.67 23.70 -11.34
C VAL A 2 9.43 24.26 -10.62
N ARG A 3 8.52 23.41 -10.15
CA ARG A 3 7.31 23.82 -9.41
C ARG A 3 7.63 24.56 -8.10
N THR A 4 8.57 24.02 -7.32
CA THR A 4 9.00 24.65 -6.05
C THR A 4 9.65 26.00 -6.29
N PHE A 5 10.42 26.13 -7.38
CA PHE A 5 11.02 27.40 -7.78
C PHE A 5 9.96 28.45 -8.20
N LEU A 6 9.00 28.05 -9.03
CA LEU A 6 7.88 28.91 -9.43
C LEU A 6 7.06 29.36 -8.21
N ALA A 7 6.70 28.45 -7.31
CA ALA A 7 5.96 28.81 -6.09
C ALA A 7 6.75 29.81 -5.22
N LEU A 8 8.05 29.58 -5.04
CA LEU A 8 8.93 30.52 -4.32
C LEU A 8 9.01 31.88 -5.00
N ALA A 9 9.18 31.91 -6.32
CA ALA A 9 9.24 33.15 -7.10
C ALA A 9 7.93 33.94 -6.99
N THR A 10 6.78 33.28 -7.08
CA THR A 10 5.48 33.95 -6.94
C THR A 10 5.22 34.44 -5.51
N LEU A 11 5.62 33.68 -4.48
CA LEU A 11 5.56 34.14 -3.08
C LEU A 11 6.47 35.35 -2.85
N LEU A 12 7.68 35.35 -3.39
CA LEU A 12 8.60 36.48 -3.32
C LEU A 12 8.03 37.72 -4.03
N LEU A 13 7.43 37.55 -5.21
CA LEU A 13 6.78 38.65 -5.94
C LEU A 13 5.58 39.23 -5.17
N SER A 14 4.70 38.37 -4.65
CA SER A 14 3.56 38.79 -3.82
C SER A 14 4.02 39.51 -2.55
N GLY A 15 4.99 38.93 -1.83
CA GLY A 15 5.59 39.55 -0.66
C GLY A 15 6.28 40.89 -0.97
N SER A 16 6.94 41.00 -2.13
CA SER A 16 7.56 42.25 -2.59
C SER A 16 6.52 43.31 -2.93
N ALA A 17 5.40 42.94 -3.55
CA ALA A 17 4.30 43.86 -3.85
C ALA A 17 3.64 44.40 -2.56
N VAL A 18 3.39 43.53 -1.57
CA VAL A 18 2.87 43.93 -0.26
C VAL A 18 3.88 44.79 0.51
N GLY A 19 5.16 44.41 0.49
CA GLY A 19 6.24 45.18 1.09
C GLY A 19 6.40 46.57 0.47
N LEU A 20 6.30 46.68 -0.86
CA LEU A 20 6.32 47.95 -1.58
C LEU A 20 5.10 48.81 -1.22
N ALA A 21 3.92 48.21 -1.15
CA ALA A 21 2.71 48.90 -0.72
C ALA A 21 2.82 49.45 0.71
N TRP A 22 3.49 48.73 1.61
CA TRP A 22 3.76 49.18 2.97
C TRP A 22 4.79 50.31 3.02
N TRP A 23 5.84 50.26 2.20
CA TRP A 23 6.82 51.34 2.07
C TRP A 23 6.21 52.65 1.53
N LEU A 24 5.19 52.54 0.68
CA LEU A 24 4.44 53.69 0.15
C LEU A 24 3.40 54.27 1.12
N ARG A 25 3.28 53.74 2.34
CA ARG A 25 2.21 54.10 3.29
C ARG A 25 2.15 55.59 3.61
N ASP A 26 3.30 56.26 3.73
CA ASP A 26 3.39 57.66 4.16
C ASP A 26 3.24 58.66 3.00
N ARG A 27 2.95 58.18 1.77
CA ARG A 27 2.78 59.00 0.57
C ARG A 27 1.31 59.11 0.17
N PRO A 28 0.59 60.18 0.58
CA PRO A 28 -0.85 60.32 0.36
C PRO A 28 -1.23 60.53 -1.12
N ASP A 29 -0.30 60.99 -1.95
CA ASP A 29 -0.45 61.12 -3.40
C ASP A 29 -0.53 59.77 -4.14
N LEU A 30 -0.21 58.66 -3.46
CA LEU A 30 -0.11 57.32 -4.06
C LEU A 30 -1.12 56.31 -3.49
N GLU A 31 -2.21 56.77 -2.86
CA GLU A 31 -3.23 55.88 -2.26
C GLU A 31 -3.81 54.86 -3.26
N THR A 32 -4.10 55.29 -4.50
CA THR A 32 -4.60 54.41 -5.57
C THR A 32 -3.58 53.32 -5.92
N ALA A 33 -2.30 53.68 -6.06
CA ALA A 33 -1.23 52.73 -6.39
C ALA A 33 -1.03 51.71 -5.25
N ARG A 34 -1.07 52.16 -4.00
CA ARG A 34 -1.03 51.29 -2.82
C ARG A 34 -2.20 50.30 -2.80
N SER A 35 -3.42 50.76 -3.05
CA SER A 35 -4.61 49.90 -3.11
C SER A 35 -4.48 48.81 -4.18
N ILE A 36 -4.03 49.20 -5.39
CA ILE A 36 -3.78 48.26 -6.48
C ILE A 36 -2.72 47.22 -6.10
N LEU A 37 -1.59 47.64 -5.51
CA LEU A 37 -0.51 46.73 -5.11
C LEU A 37 -0.93 45.74 -4.02
N VAL A 38 -1.73 46.19 -3.03
CA VAL A 38 -2.27 45.30 -1.99
C VAL A 38 -3.22 44.29 -2.61
N ASN A 39 -4.19 44.74 -3.41
CA ASN A 39 -5.15 43.83 -4.05
C ASN A 39 -4.44 42.80 -4.93
N LEU A 40 -3.50 43.25 -5.78
CA LEU A 40 -2.70 42.39 -6.62
C LEU A 40 -1.86 41.39 -5.81
N GLY A 41 -1.21 41.86 -4.74
CA GLY A 41 -0.43 41.03 -3.83
C GLY A 41 -1.28 39.94 -3.17
N THR A 42 -2.47 40.30 -2.68
CA THR A 42 -3.41 39.36 -2.06
C THR A 42 -3.99 38.35 -3.05
N GLU A 43 -4.29 38.77 -4.28
CA GLU A 43 -4.78 37.88 -5.34
C GLU A 43 -3.73 36.84 -5.72
N PHE A 44 -2.48 37.28 -5.99
CA PHE A 44 -1.39 36.34 -6.27
C PHE A 44 -1.13 35.38 -5.12
N PHE A 45 -1.17 35.87 -3.88
CA PHE A 45 -1.03 35.02 -2.70
C PHE A 45 -2.13 33.95 -2.65
N GLY A 46 -3.39 34.35 -2.85
CA GLY A 46 -4.54 33.45 -2.89
C GLY A 46 -4.38 32.35 -3.96
N ILE A 47 -3.91 32.73 -5.16
CA ILE A 47 -3.65 31.77 -6.25
C ILE A 47 -2.56 30.77 -5.84
N VAL A 48 -1.41 31.24 -5.32
CA VAL A 48 -0.31 30.35 -4.93
C VAL A 48 -0.72 29.38 -3.85
N VAL A 49 -1.42 29.86 -2.81
CA VAL A 49 -1.92 29.01 -1.73
C VAL A 49 -2.87 27.97 -2.27
N THR A 50 -3.81 28.35 -3.14
CA THR A 50 -4.77 27.42 -3.73
C THR A 50 -4.06 26.35 -4.56
N VAL A 51 -3.10 26.72 -5.41
CA VAL A 51 -2.32 25.77 -6.21
C VAL A 51 -1.53 24.81 -5.32
N ALA A 52 -0.88 25.30 -4.27
CA ALA A 52 -0.12 24.48 -3.35
C ALA A 52 -1.00 23.45 -2.62
N VAL A 53 -2.18 23.89 -2.14
CA VAL A 53 -3.15 23.00 -1.48
C VAL A 53 -3.67 21.95 -2.44
N VAL A 54 -4.02 22.34 -3.67
CA VAL A 54 -4.52 21.41 -4.70
C VAL A 54 -3.44 20.40 -5.08
N ASP A 55 -2.20 20.82 -5.29
CA ASP A 55 -1.09 19.90 -5.61
C ASP A 55 -0.82 18.92 -4.47
N TRP A 56 -0.86 19.40 -3.22
CA TRP A 56 -0.75 18.54 -2.03
C TRP A 56 -1.87 17.51 -1.94
N LEU A 57 -3.13 17.91 -2.18
CA LEU A 57 -4.27 17.01 -2.19
C LEU A 57 -4.16 15.95 -3.30
N PHE A 58 -3.71 16.34 -4.50
CA PHE A 58 -3.48 15.39 -5.59
C PHE A 58 -2.36 14.42 -5.28
N GLU A 59 -1.22 14.88 -4.77
CA GLU A 59 -0.13 13.98 -4.39
C GLU A 59 -0.58 13.02 -3.28
N ARG A 60 -1.36 13.48 -2.31
CA ARG A 60 -1.95 12.62 -1.28
C ARG A 60 -2.87 11.55 -1.86
N ARG A 61 -3.77 11.92 -2.79
CA ARG A 61 -4.65 10.96 -3.48
C ARG A 61 -3.85 9.92 -4.26
N ARG A 62 -2.87 10.37 -5.04
CA ARG A 62 -1.97 9.50 -5.81
C ARG A 62 -1.25 8.50 -4.91
N MET A 63 -0.77 8.92 -3.73
CA MET A 63 -0.14 8.00 -2.79
C MET A 63 -1.12 6.95 -2.24
N HIS A 64 -2.37 7.33 -1.97
CA HIS A 64 -3.41 6.38 -1.54
C HIS A 64 -3.81 5.41 -2.66
N GLU A 65 -3.97 5.88 -3.89
CA GLU A 65 -4.24 5.04 -5.06
C GLU A 65 -3.10 4.03 -5.26
N ARG A 66 -1.85 4.50 -5.23
CA ARG A 66 -0.67 3.63 -5.30
C ARG A 66 -0.63 2.61 -4.16
N ALA A 67 -0.98 3.01 -2.94
CA ALA A 67 -1.07 2.09 -1.82
C ALA A 67 -2.14 1.01 -2.03
N ARG A 68 -3.30 1.36 -2.61
CA ARG A 68 -4.35 0.41 -2.95
C ARG A 68 -3.91 -0.55 -4.06
N GLU A 69 -3.23 -0.07 -5.10
CA GLU A 69 -2.67 -0.93 -6.16
C GLU A 69 -1.69 -1.97 -5.60
N LEU A 70 -0.76 -1.52 -4.76
CA LEU A 70 0.21 -2.42 -4.11
C LEU A 70 -0.49 -3.41 -3.18
N ALA A 71 -1.44 -2.93 -2.36
CA ALA A 71 -2.19 -3.78 -1.46
C ALA A 71 -2.98 -4.85 -2.22
N TRP A 72 -3.62 -4.47 -3.32
CA TRP A 72 -4.36 -5.37 -4.19
C TRP A 72 -3.44 -6.44 -4.78
N SER A 73 -2.30 -6.04 -5.37
CA SER A 73 -1.34 -7.01 -5.92
C SER A 73 -0.81 -7.99 -4.88
N VAL A 74 -0.53 -7.53 -3.66
CA VAL A 74 0.02 -8.40 -2.60
C VAL A 74 -1.05 -9.30 -2.02
N LEU A 75 -2.29 -8.83 -1.90
CA LEU A 75 -3.41 -9.69 -1.49
C LEU A 75 -3.64 -10.83 -2.50
N HIS A 76 -3.51 -10.56 -3.80
CA HIS A 76 -3.57 -11.62 -4.84
C HIS A 76 -2.39 -12.58 -4.75
N ASP A 77 -1.20 -12.12 -4.33
CA ASP A 77 -0.08 -13.03 -4.09
C ASP A 77 -0.38 -13.95 -2.91
N ILE A 78 -0.92 -13.42 -1.80
CA ILE A 78 -1.37 -14.22 -0.65
C ILE A 78 -2.43 -15.23 -1.09
N GLU A 79 -3.46 -14.79 -1.81
CA GLU A 79 -4.52 -15.65 -2.33
C GLU A 79 -3.93 -16.83 -3.13
N ARG A 80 -3.00 -16.54 -4.05
CA ARG A 80 -2.35 -17.58 -4.86
C ARG A 80 -1.56 -18.57 -4.03
N VAL A 81 -0.80 -18.10 -3.05
CA VAL A 81 -0.03 -18.98 -2.16
C VAL A 81 -0.95 -19.85 -1.31
N VAL A 82 -1.97 -19.24 -0.69
CA VAL A 82 -2.96 -19.96 0.12
C VAL A 82 -3.73 -20.96 -0.73
N ARG A 83 -4.08 -20.60 -1.98
CA ARG A 83 -4.75 -21.51 -2.92
C ARG A 83 -3.89 -22.73 -3.24
N VAL A 84 -2.59 -22.55 -3.47
CA VAL A 84 -1.68 -23.68 -3.67
C VAL A 84 -1.59 -24.53 -2.41
N TRP A 85 -1.45 -23.92 -1.24
CA TRP A 85 -1.30 -24.60 0.03
C TRP A 85 -2.56 -25.38 0.43
N GLN A 86 -3.69 -24.69 0.55
CA GLN A 86 -4.92 -25.20 1.16
C GLN A 86 -5.98 -25.61 0.13
N GLY A 87 -5.88 -25.18 -1.12
CA GLY A 87 -6.95 -25.33 -2.12
C GLY A 87 -7.84 -24.09 -2.21
N GLY A 88 -9.02 -24.23 -2.83
CA GLY A 88 -9.95 -23.12 -3.07
C GLY A 88 -10.04 -22.67 -4.53
N PRO A 89 -11.15 -21.99 -4.90
CA PRO A 89 -11.34 -21.46 -6.24
C PRO A 89 -10.42 -20.25 -6.52
N PRO A 90 -10.16 -19.89 -7.79
CA PRO A 90 -9.60 -18.58 -8.13
C PRO A 90 -10.58 -17.44 -7.83
N GLY A 91 -10.06 -16.28 -7.43
CA GLY A 91 -10.84 -15.08 -7.22
C GLY A 91 -11.65 -15.09 -5.92
N MET A 92 -11.09 -15.67 -4.86
CA MET A 92 -11.74 -15.72 -3.55
C MET A 92 -12.02 -14.32 -3.01
N GLU A 93 -13.17 -14.14 -2.36
CA GLU A 93 -13.44 -12.92 -1.62
C GLU A 93 -12.53 -12.81 -0.39
N SER A 94 -12.37 -11.60 0.14
CA SER A 94 -11.41 -11.34 1.24
C SER A 94 -11.77 -12.10 2.52
N ASP A 95 -13.05 -12.31 2.80
CA ASP A 95 -13.53 -13.06 3.95
C ASP A 95 -13.39 -14.57 3.78
N GLU A 96 -13.57 -15.09 2.55
CA GLU A 96 -13.27 -16.47 2.17
C GLU A 96 -11.78 -16.78 2.33
N LEU A 97 -10.90 -15.89 1.82
CA LEU A 97 -9.45 -16.01 1.96
C LEU A 97 -9.05 -16.04 3.44
N LEU A 98 -9.59 -15.12 4.26
CA LEU A 98 -9.33 -15.10 5.69
C LEU A 98 -9.87 -16.36 6.39
N GLY A 99 -11.06 -16.83 6.02
CA GLY A 99 -11.62 -18.09 6.50
C GLY A 99 -10.68 -19.26 6.22
N LEU A 100 -10.15 -19.34 5.00
CA LEU A 100 -9.22 -20.39 4.58
C LEU A 100 -7.89 -20.32 5.34
N ILE A 101 -7.32 -19.13 5.52
CA ILE A 101 -6.09 -18.93 6.33
C ILE A 101 -6.32 -19.37 7.78
N THR A 102 -7.47 -19.05 8.37
CA THR A 102 -7.77 -19.43 9.75
C THR A 102 -8.10 -20.92 9.93
N SER A 103 -8.35 -21.62 8.83
CA SER A 103 -8.56 -23.07 8.83
C SER A 103 -7.27 -23.88 8.73
N ILE A 104 -6.11 -23.21 8.60
CA ILE A 104 -4.79 -23.87 8.53
C ILE A 104 -4.48 -24.52 9.89
N GLU A 105 -4.34 -25.84 9.88
CA GLU A 105 -4.01 -26.64 11.06
C GLU A 105 -2.49 -26.87 11.16
N THR A 106 -2.00 -27.29 12.33
CA THR A 106 -0.55 -27.45 12.56
C THR A 106 0.09 -28.59 11.76
N ASP A 107 -0.71 -29.55 11.33
CA ASP A 107 -0.33 -30.69 10.50
C ASP A 107 -0.41 -30.41 8.98
N ASP A 108 -0.92 -29.24 8.58
CA ASP A 108 -0.96 -28.78 7.18
C ASP A 108 0.42 -28.34 6.68
N THR A 109 1.39 -29.25 6.67
CA THR A 109 2.75 -28.91 6.27
C THR A 109 2.81 -28.43 4.81
N PRO A 110 3.36 -27.24 4.53
CA PRO A 110 3.51 -26.77 3.15
C PRO A 110 4.55 -27.63 2.42
N SER A 111 4.25 -28.03 1.19
CA SER A 111 5.19 -28.71 0.30
C SER A 111 6.39 -27.82 -0.02
N GLU A 112 7.48 -28.39 -0.52
CA GLU A 112 8.68 -27.62 -0.91
C GLU A 112 8.35 -26.50 -1.91
N SER A 113 7.54 -26.80 -2.94
CA SER A 113 7.06 -25.82 -3.91
C SER A 113 6.24 -24.70 -3.25
N CYS A 114 5.39 -25.03 -2.26
CA CYS A 114 4.61 -24.05 -1.52
C CYS A 114 5.50 -23.19 -0.60
N GLN A 115 6.51 -23.77 0.04
CA GLN A 115 7.49 -23.03 0.83
C GLN A 115 8.28 -22.03 -0.04
N ALA A 116 8.66 -22.43 -1.26
CA ALA A 116 9.30 -21.52 -2.21
C ALA A 116 8.40 -20.33 -2.57
N LEU A 117 7.09 -20.53 -2.75
CA LEU A 117 6.13 -19.45 -2.97
C LEU A 117 6.04 -18.50 -1.76
N LEU A 118 5.98 -19.03 -0.54
CA LEU A 118 5.97 -18.24 0.69
C LEU A 118 7.24 -17.39 0.85
N VAL A 119 8.41 -17.98 0.60
CA VAL A 119 9.70 -17.26 0.60
C VAL A 119 9.72 -16.15 -0.44
N HIS A 120 9.24 -16.44 -1.66
CA HIS A 120 9.16 -15.45 -2.73
C HIS A 120 8.21 -14.29 -2.39
N LEU A 121 7.05 -14.59 -1.80
CA LEU A 121 6.12 -13.58 -1.27
C LEU A 121 6.79 -12.69 -0.23
N GLY A 122 7.55 -13.28 0.71
CA GLY A 122 8.29 -12.51 1.71
C GLY A 122 9.39 -11.63 1.11
N GLN A 123 10.18 -12.17 0.17
CA GLN A 123 11.19 -11.40 -0.54
C GLN A 123 10.57 -10.22 -1.31
N ARG A 124 9.53 -10.48 -2.11
CA ARG A 124 8.83 -9.45 -2.88
C ARG A 124 8.25 -8.36 -1.99
N SER A 125 7.65 -8.75 -0.87
CA SER A 125 7.09 -7.79 0.10
C SER A 125 8.15 -6.85 0.66
N ARG A 126 9.35 -7.37 0.95
CA ARG A 126 10.48 -6.55 1.38
C ARG A 126 10.95 -5.60 0.29
N GLU A 127 11.11 -6.09 -0.93
CA GLU A 127 11.51 -5.27 -2.07
C GLU A 127 10.52 -4.13 -2.34
N LEU A 128 9.21 -4.40 -2.26
CA LEU A 128 8.18 -3.37 -2.42
C LEU A 128 8.25 -2.31 -1.31
N SER A 129 8.45 -2.74 -0.06
CA SER A 129 8.62 -1.82 1.07
C SER A 129 9.84 -0.91 0.91
N ASP A 130 10.95 -1.45 0.39
CA ASP A 130 12.19 -0.70 0.19
C ASP A 130 12.10 0.26 -1.04
N LYS A 131 11.38 -0.15 -2.10
CA LYS A 131 11.21 0.63 -3.34
C LYS A 131 10.24 1.82 -3.19
N GLU A 132 9.23 1.72 -2.32
CA GLU A 132 8.12 2.70 -2.26
C GLU A 132 7.97 3.40 -0.88
N PRO A 133 9.03 4.02 -0.32
CA PRO A 133 9.03 4.49 1.08
C PRO A 133 8.01 5.59 1.35
N ARG A 134 7.70 6.44 0.35
CA ARG A 134 6.68 7.50 0.49
C ARG A 134 5.27 6.93 0.59
N THR A 135 4.97 5.92 -0.21
CA THR A 135 3.68 5.20 -0.15
C THR A 135 3.53 4.47 1.18
N MET A 136 4.61 3.86 1.69
CA MET A 136 4.62 3.23 3.02
C MET A 136 4.35 4.25 4.15
N ALA A 137 4.91 5.46 4.05
CA ALA A 137 4.64 6.53 5.01
C ALA A 137 3.17 7.01 4.96
N ALA A 138 2.57 7.02 3.77
CA ALA A 138 1.17 7.43 3.57
C ALA A 138 0.14 6.36 4.01
N SER A 139 0.53 5.09 4.11
CA SER A 139 -0.35 3.98 4.49
C SER A 139 0.32 3.06 5.54
N PRO A 140 0.20 3.37 6.84
CA PRO A 140 0.74 2.52 7.90
C PRO A 140 0.27 1.05 7.87
N PRO A 141 -1.01 0.72 7.57
CA PRO A 141 -1.44 -0.68 7.46
C PRO A 141 -0.76 -1.43 6.31
N LEU A 142 -0.52 -0.80 5.16
CA LEU A 142 0.24 -1.43 4.08
C LEU A 142 1.68 -1.74 4.51
N LYS A 143 2.33 -0.76 5.16
CA LYS A 143 3.68 -0.94 5.70
C LYS A 143 3.75 -2.11 6.68
N GLY A 144 2.82 -2.19 7.62
CA GLY A 144 2.74 -3.29 8.57
C GLY A 144 2.61 -4.64 7.87
N ALA A 145 1.69 -4.77 6.90
CA ALA A 145 1.48 -6.01 6.16
C ALA A 145 2.75 -6.46 5.43
N LEU A 146 3.44 -5.56 4.73
CA LEU A 146 4.67 -5.90 4.01
C LEU A 146 5.83 -6.26 4.95
N GLN A 147 5.88 -5.66 6.14
CA GLN A 147 6.87 -5.99 7.16
C GLN A 147 6.65 -7.38 7.74
N GLU A 148 5.40 -7.73 8.08
CA GLU A 148 5.02 -9.07 8.55
C GLU A 148 5.29 -10.14 7.48
N LEU A 149 4.83 -9.93 6.25
CA LEU A 149 5.11 -10.84 5.12
C LEU A 149 6.61 -11.00 4.88
N GLY A 150 7.40 -9.93 5.06
CA GLY A 150 8.86 -9.99 4.97
C GLY A 150 9.50 -11.02 5.91
N GLY A 151 8.83 -11.36 7.01
CA GLY A 151 9.22 -12.43 7.92
C GLY A 151 9.23 -13.82 7.29
N LEU A 152 8.40 -14.09 6.27
CA LEU A 152 8.35 -15.38 5.57
C LEU A 152 9.66 -15.75 4.87
N ARG A 153 10.58 -14.80 4.66
CA ARG A 153 11.91 -15.07 4.10
C ARG A 153 12.74 -15.99 5.00
N SER A 154 12.51 -16.00 6.31
CA SER A 154 13.25 -16.87 7.24
C SER A 154 12.99 -18.36 7.02
N LEU A 155 11.92 -18.73 6.30
CA LEU A 155 11.63 -20.12 5.92
C LEU A 155 12.78 -20.74 5.12
N ARG A 156 13.56 -19.93 4.40
CA ARG A 156 14.71 -20.40 3.61
C ARG A 156 15.88 -20.89 4.46
N ASP A 157 16.11 -20.26 5.61
CA ASP A 157 17.39 -20.38 6.31
C ASP A 157 17.47 -21.64 7.19
N GLY A 158 16.37 -22.40 7.33
CA GLY A 158 16.30 -23.70 8.03
C GLY A 158 16.75 -23.71 9.50
N SER A 159 17.14 -22.55 10.03
CA SER A 159 17.86 -22.38 11.30
C SER A 159 16.91 -22.34 12.49
N SER A 160 15.62 -22.23 12.23
CA SER A 160 14.55 -22.52 13.19
C SER A 160 13.36 -23.08 12.42
N PRO A 161 12.77 -24.21 12.85
CA PRO A 161 11.55 -24.72 12.24
C PRO A 161 10.45 -23.67 12.44
N THR A 162 10.22 -22.86 11.41
CA THR A 162 9.12 -21.90 11.44
C THR A 162 7.84 -22.71 11.46
N SER A 163 7.10 -22.61 12.56
CA SER A 163 5.88 -23.40 12.73
C SER A 163 4.83 -23.00 11.68
N VAL A 164 4.03 -23.97 11.22
CA VAL A 164 2.88 -23.72 10.33
C VAL A 164 1.97 -22.63 10.92
N ARG A 165 1.78 -22.66 12.24
CA ARG A 165 1.04 -21.64 12.98
C ARG A 165 1.60 -20.23 12.82
N MET A 166 2.92 -20.06 12.88
CA MET A 166 3.54 -18.75 12.66
C MET A 166 3.30 -18.26 11.23
N VAL A 167 3.39 -19.16 10.23
CA VAL A 167 3.10 -18.81 8.84
C VAL A 167 1.63 -18.38 8.70
N SER A 168 0.68 -19.11 9.26
CA SER A 168 -0.74 -18.74 9.18
C SER A 168 -1.05 -17.43 9.91
N GLU A 169 -0.43 -17.18 11.07
CA GLU A 169 -0.56 -15.91 11.80
C GLU A 169 -0.01 -14.72 10.99
N ILE A 170 1.13 -14.88 10.30
CA ILE A 170 1.68 -13.86 9.40
C ILE A 170 0.72 -13.58 8.24
N LEU A 171 0.19 -14.62 7.61
CA LEU A 171 -0.74 -14.48 6.48
C LEU A 171 -2.07 -13.83 6.92
N ASP A 172 -2.66 -14.22 8.05
CA ASP A 172 -3.92 -13.64 8.58
C ASP A 172 -3.71 -12.17 8.91
N THR A 173 -2.68 -11.85 9.67
CA THR A 173 -2.36 -10.47 10.07
C THR A 173 -2.16 -9.58 8.84
N SER A 174 -1.41 -10.07 7.86
CA SER A 174 -1.12 -9.35 6.63
C SER A 174 -2.37 -9.15 5.77
N ALA A 175 -3.17 -10.20 5.57
CA ALA A 175 -4.42 -10.14 4.79
C ALA A 175 -5.43 -9.17 5.44
N VAL A 176 -5.60 -9.19 6.76
CA VAL A 176 -6.45 -8.23 7.48
C VAL A 176 -5.97 -6.79 7.26
N GLN A 177 -4.65 -6.55 7.35
CA GLN A 177 -4.09 -5.21 7.15
C GLN A 177 -4.26 -4.73 5.70
N LEU A 178 -4.05 -5.59 4.71
CA LEU A 178 -4.28 -5.28 3.30
C LEU A 178 -5.76 -5.02 3.02
N GLY A 179 -6.65 -5.81 3.62
CA GLY A 179 -8.11 -5.59 3.58
C GLY A 179 -8.50 -4.20 4.08
N LYS A 180 -7.88 -3.72 5.17
CA LYS A 180 -8.08 -2.35 5.68
C LYS A 180 -7.65 -1.27 4.68
N VAL A 181 -6.54 -1.46 3.96
CA VAL A 181 -6.08 -0.51 2.91
C VAL A 181 -7.07 -0.46 1.75
N LEU A 182 -7.62 -1.61 1.39
CA LEU A 182 -8.54 -1.78 0.27
C LEU A 182 -9.99 -1.42 0.62
N GLY A 183 -10.33 -1.36 1.91
CA GLY A 183 -11.70 -1.17 2.38
C GLY A 183 -12.56 -2.42 2.19
N LEU A 184 -11.94 -3.61 2.21
CA LEU A 184 -12.62 -4.90 2.11
C LEU A 184 -13.08 -5.40 3.49
N SER A 185 -13.98 -6.38 3.50
CA SER A 185 -14.36 -7.08 4.73
C SER A 185 -13.15 -7.74 5.38
N THR A 186 -13.05 -7.58 6.70
CA THR A 186 -12.05 -8.29 7.54
C THR A 186 -12.70 -9.34 8.44
N GLN A 187 -13.98 -9.63 8.18
CA GLN A 187 -14.68 -10.74 8.82
C GLN A 187 -14.14 -12.05 8.25
N ARG A 188 -14.14 -13.10 9.08
CA ARG A 188 -13.66 -14.42 8.69
C ARG A 188 -14.86 -15.27 8.30
N PHE A 189 -14.84 -15.84 7.11
CA PHE A 189 -15.82 -16.82 6.72
C PHE A 189 -15.69 -18.07 7.61
N PRO A 190 -16.78 -18.69 8.11
CA PRO A 190 -16.70 -19.86 8.97
C PRO A 190 -15.98 -21.03 8.30
N ALA A 191 -14.88 -21.50 8.91
CA ALA A 191 -14.02 -22.56 8.34
C ALA A 191 -14.79 -23.84 7.96
N GLY A 192 -15.80 -24.22 8.74
CA GLY A 192 -16.62 -25.42 8.48
C GLY A 192 -17.46 -25.36 7.20
N LEU A 193 -17.56 -24.20 6.54
CA LEU A 193 -18.27 -24.03 5.28
C LEU A 193 -17.35 -24.14 4.05
N ILE A 194 -16.04 -24.22 4.26
CA ILE A 194 -15.04 -24.21 3.18
C ILE A 194 -14.85 -25.64 2.65
N ARG A 195 -15.59 -25.97 1.59
CA ARG A 195 -15.61 -27.34 1.01
C ARG A 195 -14.40 -27.69 0.14
N PHE A 196 -13.57 -26.71 -0.19
CA PHE A 196 -12.47 -26.86 -1.16
C PHE A 196 -11.09 -27.09 -0.53
N ARG A 197 -11.04 -27.28 0.79
CA ARG A 197 -9.78 -27.48 1.53
C ARG A 197 -9.22 -28.88 1.26
N ASP A 198 -8.01 -28.92 0.73
CA ASP A 198 -7.21 -30.14 0.50
C ASP A 198 -5.72 -29.80 0.67
N PRO A 199 -5.19 -29.89 1.91
CA PRO A 199 -3.81 -29.54 2.22
C PRO A 199 -2.81 -30.66 1.86
N ALA A 200 -3.25 -31.76 1.24
CA ALA A 200 -2.37 -32.89 0.93
C ALA A 200 -1.18 -32.46 0.04
N PRO A 201 0.07 -32.89 0.32
CA PRO A 201 1.26 -32.46 -0.43
C PRO A 201 1.15 -32.71 -1.96
N GLU A 202 0.56 -33.84 -2.36
CA GLU A 202 0.33 -34.16 -3.77
C GLU A 202 -0.64 -33.17 -4.45
N ALA A 203 -1.68 -32.74 -3.72
CA ALA A 203 -2.64 -31.76 -4.20
C ALA A 203 -2.02 -30.36 -4.32
N GLN A 204 -1.16 -29.99 -3.37
CA GLN A 204 -0.39 -28.75 -3.43
C GLN A 204 0.49 -28.71 -4.68
N GLU A 205 1.22 -29.80 -4.95
CA GLU A 205 2.13 -29.89 -6.08
C GLU A 205 1.37 -29.85 -7.43
N ARG A 206 0.21 -30.48 -7.52
CA ARG A 206 -0.68 -30.36 -8.69
C ARG A 206 -1.11 -28.91 -8.93
N ARG A 207 -1.61 -28.21 -7.91
CA ARG A 207 -2.04 -26.80 -8.00
C ARG A 207 -0.88 -25.86 -8.32
N TYR A 208 0.32 -26.15 -7.82
CA TYR A 208 1.52 -25.39 -8.16
C TYR A 208 1.85 -25.49 -9.66
N ARG A 209 1.76 -26.68 -10.25
CA ARG A 209 1.96 -26.88 -11.70
C ARG A 209 0.90 -26.18 -12.53
N GLU A 210 -0.36 -26.23 -12.09
CA GLU A 210 -1.46 -25.48 -12.71
C GLU A 210 -1.18 -23.97 -12.70
N LEU A 211 -0.83 -23.41 -11.54
CA LEU A 211 -0.44 -22.01 -11.40
C LEU A 211 0.73 -21.64 -12.32
N ARG A 212 1.75 -22.49 -12.40
CA ARG A 212 2.90 -22.26 -13.29
C ARG A 212 2.49 -22.23 -14.77
N ASN A 213 1.57 -23.10 -15.17
CA ASN A 213 1.02 -23.13 -16.53
C ASN A 213 0.15 -21.90 -16.82
N GLU A 214 -0.58 -21.39 -15.82
CA GLU A 214 -1.37 -20.14 -15.94
C GLU A 214 -0.46 -18.94 -16.19
N VAL A 215 0.66 -18.83 -15.47
CA VAL A 215 1.61 -17.70 -15.60
C VAL A 215 2.40 -17.74 -16.92
N ALA A 216 2.53 -18.91 -17.54
CA ALA A 216 3.27 -19.08 -18.79
C ALA A 216 2.46 -18.72 -20.05
N ARG A 217 1.14 -18.53 -19.92
CA ARG A 217 0.24 -18.15 -21.02
C ARG A 217 0.09 -16.64 -21.10
#